data_AF-A0A9P7CBL3-F1
#
_entry.id   AF-A0A9P7CBL3-F1
#
_cell.length_a   1.000
_cell.length_b   1.000
_cell.length_c   1.000
_cell.angle_alpha   90.00
_cell.angle_beta   90.00
_cell.angle_gamma   90.00
#
_symmetry.space_group_name_H-M   'P 1'
#
loop_
_entity.id
_entity.type
_entity.pdbx_description
1 polymer ?
#
loop_
_entity_poly.entity_id
_entity_poly.type
_entity_poly.pdbx_seq_one_letter_code
_entity_poly.pdbx_strand_id
1 'polypeptide(L)'
;MEGIVATGHYHAQYVPNFSGLAEWRTQWPKNVIHSKEYRDPDMFKDKNVLLIGNGTSALDIARDIHKHAKTIYNSVRESTHQFDEKYLKLREELAKFLPKKVQRVAHVKEFKEHQTKKDIQDAVVELIDGTKITDLDYVIICTGYLFSFHFLEDLHDDEEVGPKRKFNVDQEHVLVKDGSQVFNLHKDIFYIPNPTLSFVGIPFHIATFSLFEFQSYAVARVYSGAAKLPEEKAMRAEWYERAHRKGLGREFHALGSELELTYIKDIVQWLNEDGKALKKPTITEHDEEWINIRNNSLAALKKSLNITD
;
A
#
# COMPACT_ATOMS: atom_id res chain seq x y z
N MET A 1 -5.81 -1.65 -25.75
CA MET A 1 -4.83 -2.68 -25.34
C MET A 1 -5.60 -3.85 -24.72
N GLU A 2 -5.14 -5.07 -24.95
CA GLU A 2 -5.70 -6.30 -24.37
C GLU A 2 -4.60 -7.00 -23.56
N GLY A 3 -4.96 -7.65 -22.44
CA GLY A 3 -4.00 -8.41 -21.64
C GLY A 3 -4.32 -8.45 -20.15
N ILE A 4 -3.52 -9.22 -19.42
CA ILE A 4 -3.61 -9.38 -17.97
C ILE A 4 -2.40 -8.69 -17.33
N VAL A 5 -2.65 -7.66 -16.54
CA VAL A 5 -1.63 -6.89 -15.82
C VAL A 5 -1.49 -7.45 -14.40
N ALA A 6 -0.34 -8.05 -14.12
CA ALA A 6 0.01 -8.62 -12.83
C ALA A 6 1.42 -8.17 -12.36
N THR A 7 1.76 -6.90 -12.62
CA THR A 7 3.09 -6.34 -12.35
C THR A 7 3.33 -5.94 -10.89
N GLY A 8 2.28 -6.02 -10.06
CA GLY A 8 2.28 -5.53 -8.67
C GLY A 8 2.39 -4.00 -8.57
N HIS A 9 2.23 -3.49 -7.36
CA HIS A 9 2.14 -2.04 -7.09
C HIS A 9 3.09 -1.56 -5.98
N TYR A 10 4.11 -2.35 -5.64
CA TYR A 10 5.16 -1.97 -4.67
C TYR A 10 6.49 -1.63 -5.36
N HIS A 11 6.42 -0.82 -6.43
CA HIS A 11 7.59 -0.43 -7.22
C HIS A 11 7.78 1.09 -7.33
N ALA A 12 6.74 1.89 -7.54
CA ALA A 12 6.83 3.35 -7.59
C ALA A 12 6.81 3.89 -6.15
N GLN A 13 7.93 4.44 -5.69
CA GLN A 13 8.07 4.92 -4.31
C GLN A 13 7.14 6.11 -4.06
N TYR A 14 6.43 6.13 -2.93
CA TYR A 14 5.76 7.35 -2.49
C TYR A 14 6.66 8.11 -1.53
N VAL A 15 7.13 9.29 -1.94
CA VAL A 15 7.93 10.19 -1.11
C VAL A 15 7.12 11.47 -0.89
N PRO A 16 6.71 11.79 0.36
CA PRO A 16 5.97 13.01 0.64
C PRO A 16 6.81 14.26 0.37
N ASN A 17 6.17 15.33 -0.07
CA ASN A 17 6.81 16.62 -0.30
C ASN A 17 6.98 17.39 1.03
N PHE A 18 7.96 16.97 1.84
CA PHE A 18 8.40 17.75 2.99
C PHE A 18 9.38 18.83 2.55
N SER A 19 9.23 20.05 3.08
CA SER A 19 10.19 21.14 2.85
C SER A 19 11.62 20.67 3.17
N GLY A 20 12.55 20.81 2.22
CA GLY A 20 13.95 20.43 2.36
C GLY A 20 14.28 18.95 2.05
N LEU A 21 13.29 18.06 1.93
CA LEU A 21 13.58 16.63 1.74
C LEU A 21 14.20 16.33 0.36
N ALA A 22 13.75 17.02 -0.69
CA ALA A 22 14.27 16.84 -2.03
C ALA A 22 15.75 17.26 -2.12
N GLU A 23 16.09 18.37 -1.46
CA GLU A 23 17.44 18.89 -1.32
C GLU A 23 18.30 17.91 -0.53
N TRP A 24 17.82 17.43 0.62
CA TRP A 24 18.50 16.42 1.43
C TRP A 24 18.76 15.13 0.66
N ARG A 25 17.77 14.64 -0.11
CA ARG A 25 17.94 13.43 -0.92
C ARG A 25 18.97 13.64 -2.04
N THR A 26 19.02 14.83 -2.63
CA THR A 26 20.00 15.18 -3.66
C THR A 26 21.40 15.27 -3.07
N GLN A 27 21.54 15.86 -1.88
CA GLN A 27 22.81 16.07 -1.20
C GLN A 27 23.37 14.81 -0.55
N TRP A 28 22.51 13.99 0.05
CA TRP A 28 22.87 12.76 0.77
C TRP A 28 22.09 11.53 0.26
N PRO A 29 22.25 11.16 -1.02
CA PRO A 29 21.45 10.11 -1.66
C PRO A 29 21.64 8.70 -1.07
N LYS A 30 22.72 8.49 -0.31
CA LYS A 30 22.98 7.22 0.40
C LYS A 30 22.38 7.19 1.81
N ASN A 31 22.12 8.36 2.39
CA ASN A 31 21.64 8.51 3.75
C ASN A 31 20.12 8.70 3.80
N VAL A 32 19.55 9.31 2.78
CA VAL A 32 18.10 9.52 2.63
C VAL A 32 17.56 8.53 1.60
N ILE A 33 17.02 7.42 2.08
CA ILE A 33 16.58 6.29 1.27
C ILE A 33 15.09 6.01 1.45
N HIS A 34 14.45 5.38 0.47
CA HIS A 34 13.13 4.77 0.67
C HIS A 34 13.27 3.35 1.26
N SER A 35 12.24 2.83 1.92
CA SER A 35 12.22 1.44 2.41
C SER A 35 12.48 0.40 1.31
N LYS A 36 12.20 0.76 0.04
CA LYS A 36 12.51 -0.04 -1.16
C LYS A 36 14.02 -0.31 -1.32
N GLU A 37 14.86 0.55 -0.77
CA GLU A 37 16.33 0.51 -0.89
C GLU A 37 16.98 -0.19 0.32
N TYR A 38 16.24 -0.46 1.39
CA TYR A 38 16.73 -1.20 2.57
C TYR A 38 17.13 -2.64 2.22
N ARG A 39 18.30 -3.09 2.66
CA ARG A 39 18.81 -4.45 2.37
C ARG A 39 19.46 -5.14 3.57
N ASP A 40 20.21 -4.41 4.39
CA ASP A 40 21.07 -4.98 5.43
C ASP A 40 21.01 -4.11 6.70
N PRO A 41 20.71 -4.69 7.88
CA PRO A 41 20.72 -3.97 9.15
C PRO A 41 22.10 -3.48 9.58
N ASP A 42 23.20 -4.11 9.15
CA ASP A 42 24.57 -3.76 9.57
C ASP A 42 25.00 -2.37 9.06
N MET A 43 24.39 -1.86 7.99
CA MET A 43 24.61 -0.50 7.50
C MET A 43 24.26 0.58 8.54
N PHE A 44 23.41 0.22 9.51
CA PHE A 44 22.91 1.10 10.56
C PHE A 44 23.62 0.87 11.89
N LYS A 45 24.71 0.11 11.93
CA LYS A 45 25.46 -0.18 13.17
C LYS A 45 26.00 1.10 13.83
N ASP A 46 25.63 1.30 15.09
CA ASP A 46 25.99 2.47 15.91
C ASP A 46 25.48 3.81 15.34
N LYS A 47 24.45 3.78 14.48
CA LYS A 47 23.87 4.94 13.79
C LYS A 47 22.58 5.46 14.42
N ASN A 48 22.33 6.75 14.29
CA ASN A 48 21.04 7.38 14.59
C ASN A 48 20.18 7.40 13.32
N VAL A 49 19.02 6.75 13.36
CA VAL A 49 18.17 6.51 12.19
C VAL A 49 16.78 7.10 12.40
N LEU A 50 16.28 7.87 11.43
CA LEU A 50 14.90 8.35 11.39
C LEU A 50 14.09 7.52 10.40
N LEU A 51 13.04 6.87 10.87
CA LEU A 51 12.04 6.15 10.07
C LEU A 51 10.78 7.01 9.95
N ILE A 52 10.35 7.32 8.72
CA ILE A 52 9.17 8.15 8.47
C ILE A 52 8.02 7.26 7.99
N GLY A 53 6.99 7.10 8.81
CA GLY A 53 5.82 6.29 8.49
C GLY A 53 5.43 5.34 9.62
N ASN A 54 4.19 4.86 9.57
CA ASN A 54 3.59 3.99 10.57
C ASN A 54 3.00 2.70 9.95
N GLY A 55 3.49 2.33 8.77
CA GLY A 55 3.10 1.09 8.08
C GLY A 55 4.03 -0.07 8.42
N THR A 56 3.75 -1.25 7.88
CA THR A 56 4.52 -2.49 8.09
C THR A 56 6.02 -2.29 7.88
N SER A 57 6.43 -1.63 6.80
CA SER A 57 7.86 -1.40 6.53
C SER A 57 8.57 -0.62 7.64
N ALA A 58 7.93 0.39 8.23
CA ALA A 58 8.55 1.16 9.30
C ALA A 58 8.76 0.30 10.55
N LEU A 59 7.74 -0.47 10.93
CA LEU A 59 7.78 -1.33 12.11
C LEU A 59 8.76 -2.48 11.95
N ASP A 60 8.79 -3.14 10.78
CA ASP A 60 9.70 -4.26 10.53
C ASP A 60 11.15 -3.79 10.44
N ILE A 61 11.44 -2.68 9.72
CA ILE A 61 12.79 -2.12 9.66
C ILE A 61 13.24 -1.68 11.07
N ALA A 62 12.37 -1.04 11.87
CA ALA A 62 12.70 -0.68 13.25
C ALA A 62 13.10 -1.90 14.09
N ARG A 63 12.39 -3.01 13.92
CA ARG A 63 12.67 -4.27 14.63
C ARG A 63 13.89 -4.99 14.09
N ASP A 64 14.21 -4.87 12.82
CA ASP A 64 15.40 -5.49 12.25
C ASP A 64 16.66 -4.75 12.71
N ILE A 65 16.66 -3.41 12.66
CA ILE A 65 17.85 -2.61 12.97
C ILE A 65 18.06 -2.34 14.48
N HIS A 66 17.12 -2.65 15.38
CA HIS A 66 17.23 -2.25 16.81
C HIS A 66 18.45 -2.76 17.57
N LYS A 67 19.02 -3.89 17.15
CA LYS A 67 20.25 -4.43 17.76
C LYS A 67 21.52 -3.78 17.21
N HIS A 68 21.44 -3.18 16.03
CA HIS A 68 22.55 -2.58 15.30
C HIS A 68 22.60 -1.06 15.54
N ALA A 69 21.45 -0.38 15.42
CA ALA A 69 21.34 1.06 15.56
C ALA A 69 21.60 1.55 17.01
N LYS A 70 22.18 2.74 17.09
CA LYS A 70 22.36 3.50 18.34
C LYS A 70 21.02 4.03 18.83
N THR A 71 20.32 4.77 17.97
CA THR A 71 19.01 5.36 18.25
C THR A 71 18.10 5.22 17.03
N ILE A 72 16.82 4.90 17.24
CA ILE A 72 15.82 4.86 16.18
C ILE A 72 14.71 5.82 16.54
N TYR A 73 14.50 6.83 15.70
CA TYR A 73 13.33 7.69 15.75
C TYR A 73 12.30 7.15 14.75
N ASN A 74 11.08 6.90 15.19
CA ASN A 74 9.98 6.57 14.29
C ASN A 74 8.96 7.70 14.28
N SER A 75 9.03 8.55 13.25
CA SER A 75 8.10 9.65 13.04
C SER A 75 6.78 9.11 12.50
N VAL A 76 5.72 9.38 13.26
CA VAL A 76 4.38 8.90 12.97
C VAL A 76 3.43 10.07 12.84
N ARG A 77 2.56 10.02 11.82
CA ARG A 77 1.41 10.92 11.73
C ARG A 77 0.24 10.33 12.50
N GLU A 78 -0.59 11.21 13.06
CA GLU A 78 -1.91 10.81 13.53
C GLU A 78 -2.70 10.22 12.36
N SER A 79 -3.41 9.12 12.60
CA SER A 79 -4.20 8.49 11.56
C SER A 79 -5.48 9.28 11.34
N THR A 80 -5.68 9.79 10.14
CA THR A 80 -6.96 10.37 9.69
C THR A 80 -7.86 9.35 8.99
N HIS A 81 -7.43 8.08 8.91
CA HIS A 81 -8.14 7.04 8.16
C HIS A 81 -9.34 6.56 8.99
N GLN A 82 -10.53 6.57 8.40
CA GLN A 82 -11.77 6.08 9.03
C GLN A 82 -12.07 4.62 8.67
N PHE A 83 -11.25 4.00 7.81
CA PHE A 83 -11.46 2.63 7.35
C PHE A 83 -10.59 1.64 8.13
N ASP A 84 -11.29 0.67 8.71
CA ASP A 84 -10.80 -0.42 9.55
C ASP A 84 -10.17 0.03 10.88
N GLU A 85 -11.02 0.43 11.84
CA GLU A 85 -10.64 0.63 13.24
C GLU A 85 -9.83 -0.55 13.81
N LYS A 86 -10.09 -1.79 13.35
CA LYS A 86 -9.34 -2.96 13.82
C LYS A 86 -7.91 -2.92 13.31
N TYR A 87 -7.69 -2.46 12.07
CA TYR A 87 -6.35 -2.27 11.52
C TYR A 87 -5.58 -1.14 12.21
N LEU A 88 -6.25 -0.04 12.59
CA LEU A 88 -5.63 1.02 13.40
C LEU A 88 -5.26 0.51 14.80
N LYS A 89 -6.21 -0.14 15.49
CA LYS A 89 -5.97 -0.77 16.78
C LYS A 89 -4.83 -1.80 16.68
N LEU A 90 -4.79 -2.60 15.63
CA LEU A 90 -3.71 -3.54 15.35
C LEU A 90 -2.36 -2.82 15.26
N ARG A 91 -2.25 -1.72 14.52
CA ARG A 91 -1.00 -0.96 14.43
C ARG A 91 -0.56 -0.37 15.77
N GLU A 92 -1.51 0.13 16.56
CA GLU A 92 -1.23 0.62 17.91
C GLU A 92 -0.76 -0.50 18.84
N GLU A 93 -1.41 -1.67 18.78
CA GLU A 93 -0.97 -2.85 19.51
C GLU A 93 0.42 -3.29 19.07
N LEU A 94 0.70 -3.36 17.77
CA LEU A 94 2.02 -3.72 17.25
C LEU A 94 3.10 -2.71 17.68
N ALA A 95 2.76 -1.43 17.76
CA ALA A 95 3.67 -0.38 18.21
C ALA A 95 4.08 -0.55 19.69
N LYS A 96 3.25 -1.16 20.55
CA LYS A 96 3.61 -1.48 21.95
C LYS A 96 4.75 -2.48 22.06
N PHE A 97 4.97 -3.27 21.02
CA PHE A 97 6.02 -4.29 20.97
C PHE A 97 7.28 -3.81 20.25
N LEU A 98 7.36 -2.53 19.92
CA LEU A 98 8.61 -1.97 19.42
C LEU A 98 9.69 -2.04 20.51
N PRO A 99 10.94 -2.37 20.14
CA PRO A 99 12.05 -2.37 21.08
C PRO A 99 12.18 -1.01 21.79
N LYS A 100 12.57 -1.01 23.08
CA LYS A 100 12.71 0.22 23.90
C LYS A 100 13.59 1.31 23.29
N LYS A 101 14.52 0.95 22.39
CA LYS A 101 15.39 1.90 21.66
C LYS A 101 14.66 2.68 20.57
N VAL A 102 13.46 2.26 20.18
CA VAL A 102 12.63 2.93 19.19
C VAL A 102 11.81 4.01 19.87
N GLN A 103 12.14 5.26 19.57
CA GLN A 103 11.45 6.43 20.06
C GLN A 103 10.39 6.84 19.05
N ARG A 104 9.11 6.65 19.38
CA ARG A 104 8.04 7.21 18.55
C ARG A 104 7.98 8.72 18.77
N VAL A 105 8.04 9.46 17.68
CA VAL A 105 8.09 10.92 17.69
C VAL A 105 7.01 11.51 16.80
N ALA A 106 6.73 12.80 17.00
CA ALA A 106 5.77 13.54 16.20
C ALA A 106 6.10 13.51 14.68
N HIS A 107 5.10 13.86 13.88
CA HIS A 107 5.22 13.94 12.43
C HIS A 107 6.31 14.94 12.02
N VAL A 108 7.08 14.61 10.97
CA VAL A 108 8.05 15.55 10.39
C VAL A 108 7.32 16.77 9.85
N LYS A 109 7.81 17.96 10.20
CA LYS A 109 7.37 19.24 9.66
C LYS A 109 8.24 19.64 8.48
N GLU A 110 9.55 19.64 8.66
CA GLU A 110 10.52 20.06 7.65
C GLU A 110 11.94 19.56 7.93
N PHE A 111 12.77 19.56 6.88
CA PHE A 111 14.18 19.23 6.88
C PHE A 111 15.01 20.50 6.70
N LYS A 112 15.77 20.90 7.73
CA LYS A 112 16.58 22.12 7.74
C LYS A 112 18.06 21.79 7.54
N GLU A 113 18.70 22.49 6.63
CA GLU A 113 20.16 22.43 6.50
C GLU A 113 20.84 23.33 7.53
N HIS A 114 22.02 22.91 7.99
CA HIS A 114 22.91 23.71 8.82
C HIS A 114 23.96 24.41 7.95
N GLN A 115 24.54 25.50 8.47
CA GLN A 115 25.35 26.44 7.68
C GLN A 115 26.59 25.82 7.01
N THR A 116 27.10 24.71 7.54
CA THR A 116 28.31 24.02 7.06
C THR A 116 28.07 23.13 5.84
N LYS A 117 26.81 22.65 5.63
CA LYS A 117 26.36 21.76 4.54
C LYS A 117 27.27 20.54 4.25
N LYS A 118 28.10 20.10 5.20
CA LYS A 118 29.13 19.10 4.93
C LYS A 118 28.62 17.68 5.14
N ASP A 119 28.06 17.43 6.33
CA ASP A 119 27.68 16.10 6.79
C ASP A 119 26.20 16.10 7.21
N ILE A 120 25.48 14.98 6.99
CA ILE A 120 24.05 14.89 7.35
C ILE A 120 23.82 15.06 8.85
N GLN A 121 24.82 14.72 9.68
CA GLN A 121 24.76 14.89 11.14
C GLN A 121 24.62 16.36 11.57
N ASP A 122 25.08 17.31 10.73
CA ASP A 122 24.91 18.74 10.99
C ASP A 122 23.45 19.17 10.80
N ALA A 123 22.67 18.43 9.99
CA ALA A 123 21.34 18.82 9.57
C ALA A 123 20.28 18.57 10.65
N VAL A 124 19.16 19.30 10.57
CA VAL A 124 18.13 19.34 11.62
C VAL A 124 16.77 18.97 11.03
N VAL A 125 16.09 17.97 11.61
CA VAL A 125 14.69 17.67 11.30
C VAL A 125 13.81 18.31 12.38
N GLU A 126 12.90 19.20 11.98
CA GLU A 126 11.91 19.77 12.88
C GLU A 126 10.60 18.97 12.80
N LEU A 127 10.04 18.64 13.96
CA LEU A 127 8.76 17.96 14.07
C LEU A 127 7.62 18.97 14.29
N ILE A 128 6.39 18.54 14.06
CA ILE A 128 5.20 19.41 14.20
C ILE A 128 4.98 19.94 15.62
N ASP A 129 5.51 19.27 16.65
CA ASP A 129 5.44 19.69 18.05
C ASP A 129 6.58 20.64 18.46
N GLY A 130 7.44 21.03 17.51
CA GLY A 130 8.59 21.90 17.72
C GLY A 130 9.87 21.18 18.16
N THR A 131 9.82 19.87 18.40
CA THR A 131 11.01 19.06 18.69
C THR A 131 11.97 19.07 17.50
N LYS A 132 13.27 19.12 17.78
CA LYS A 132 14.33 19.08 16.77
C LYS A 132 15.16 17.82 16.95
N ILE A 133 15.30 17.05 15.87
CA ILE A 133 16.21 15.90 15.81
C ILE A 133 17.47 16.34 15.06
N THR A 134 18.63 16.08 15.65
CA THR A 134 19.96 16.39 15.13
C THR A 134 20.83 15.13 15.17
N ASP A 135 22.06 15.20 14.65
CA ASP A 135 23.01 14.07 14.68
C ASP A 135 22.44 12.80 14.01
N LEU A 136 21.63 12.97 12.95
CA LEU A 136 21.10 11.85 12.17
C LEU A 136 22.15 11.35 11.19
N ASP A 137 22.28 10.02 11.09
CA ASP A 137 23.09 9.40 10.05
C ASP A 137 22.24 8.95 8.86
N TYR A 138 20.99 8.56 9.09
CA TYR A 138 20.09 8.03 8.05
C TYR A 138 18.65 8.51 8.24
N VAL A 139 17.97 8.71 7.10
CA VAL A 139 16.53 8.91 7.00
C VAL A 139 15.97 7.84 6.07
N ILE A 140 15.07 7.00 6.58
CA ILE A 140 14.38 5.97 5.81
C ILE A 140 12.91 6.36 5.66
N ILE A 141 12.52 6.61 4.43
CA ILE A 141 11.16 6.95 4.03
C ILE A 141 10.35 5.65 3.89
N CYS A 142 9.44 5.41 4.83
CA CYS A 142 8.62 4.21 4.95
C CYS A 142 7.14 4.51 4.64
N THR A 143 6.89 5.35 3.64
CA THR A 143 5.56 5.92 3.34
C THR A 143 4.80 5.19 2.24
N GLY A 144 5.33 4.06 1.77
CA GLY A 144 4.66 3.15 0.86
C GLY A 144 4.92 3.48 -0.60
N TYR A 145 3.95 3.15 -1.46
CA TYR A 145 4.11 3.16 -2.90
C TYR A 145 2.91 3.80 -3.58
N LEU A 146 3.06 4.08 -4.87
CA LEU A 146 2.01 4.55 -5.77
C LEU A 146 1.66 3.45 -6.78
N PHE A 147 0.40 3.41 -7.20
CA PHE A 147 0.02 2.70 -8.40
C PHE A 147 0.61 3.42 -9.62
N SER A 148 1.23 2.66 -10.50
CA SER A 148 1.83 3.20 -11.73
C SER A 148 1.94 2.08 -12.75
N PHE A 149 1.47 2.36 -13.98
CA PHE A 149 1.54 1.44 -15.10
C PHE A 149 2.15 2.17 -16.30
N HIS A 150 3.47 2.36 -16.29
CA HIS A 150 4.23 3.07 -17.33
C HIS A 150 4.04 2.52 -18.76
N PHE A 151 3.45 1.33 -18.93
CA PHE A 151 3.12 0.75 -20.23
C PHE A 151 1.65 1.02 -20.65
N LEU A 152 0.90 1.78 -19.84
CA LEU A 152 -0.48 2.22 -20.05
C LEU A 152 -0.61 3.75 -19.91
N GLU A 153 0.39 4.50 -20.38
CA GLU A 153 0.44 5.98 -20.25
C GLU A 153 -0.80 6.68 -20.84
N ASP A 154 -1.42 6.12 -21.89
CA ASP A 154 -2.65 6.66 -22.48
C ASP A 154 -3.87 6.59 -21.54
N LEU A 155 -3.78 5.77 -20.48
CA LEU A 155 -4.79 5.63 -19.43
C LEU A 155 -4.37 6.35 -18.13
N HIS A 156 -3.30 7.12 -18.18
CA HIS A 156 -2.85 7.96 -17.06
C HIS A 156 -3.29 9.42 -17.26
N ASP A 157 -3.65 10.06 -16.16
CA ASP A 157 -3.90 11.49 -16.05
C ASP A 157 -2.96 12.06 -14.98
N ASP A 158 -1.66 12.11 -15.33
CA ASP A 158 -0.57 12.53 -14.45
C ASP A 158 -0.46 14.08 -14.36
N GLU A 159 -1.50 14.84 -14.73
CA GLU A 159 -1.45 16.31 -14.89
C GLU A 159 -1.12 17.08 -13.60
N GLU A 160 -1.21 16.49 -12.41
CA GLU A 160 -0.71 17.11 -11.18
C GLU A 160 0.84 17.19 -11.10
N VAL A 161 1.57 16.61 -12.08
CA VAL A 161 3.05 16.53 -12.08
C VAL A 161 3.72 17.38 -13.19
N GLY A 162 2.97 18.05 -14.08
CA GLY A 162 3.58 18.87 -15.14
C GLY A 162 2.67 19.95 -15.74
N PRO A 163 3.20 21.13 -16.14
CA PRO A 163 2.38 22.15 -16.76
C PRO A 163 2.17 21.76 -18.23
N LYS A 164 0.89 21.67 -18.63
CA LYS A 164 0.38 21.47 -20.00
C LYS A 164 0.03 20.03 -20.36
N ARG A 165 -1.16 19.62 -19.94
CA ARG A 165 -2.22 19.31 -20.90
C ARG A 165 -3.48 20.07 -20.46
N LYS A 166 -4.41 20.29 -21.39
CA LYS A 166 -5.73 20.89 -21.13
C LYS A 166 -6.69 19.85 -21.67
N PHE A 167 -6.88 18.75 -20.94
CA PHE A 167 -7.93 17.82 -21.28
C PHE A 167 -8.83 17.61 -20.07
N ASN A 168 -10.13 17.72 -20.33
CA ASN A 168 -11.19 17.40 -19.41
C ASN A 168 -10.91 16.01 -18.84
N VAL A 169 -10.92 15.84 -17.52
CA VAL A 169 -10.73 14.53 -16.88
C VAL A 169 -11.78 13.58 -17.43
N ASP A 170 -11.36 12.65 -18.29
CA ASP A 170 -12.21 11.54 -18.70
C ASP A 170 -12.21 10.51 -17.55
N GLN A 171 -13.04 10.82 -16.54
CA GLN A 171 -13.19 9.98 -15.35
C GLN A 171 -13.64 8.56 -15.69
N GLU A 172 -14.22 8.35 -16.87
CA GLU A 172 -14.72 7.06 -17.30
C GLU A 172 -13.63 6.16 -17.88
N HIS A 173 -12.48 6.70 -18.27
CA HIS A 173 -11.40 5.96 -18.92
C HIS A 173 -10.07 5.97 -18.16
N VAL A 174 -9.80 6.96 -17.30
CA VAL A 174 -8.55 7.02 -16.54
C VAL A 174 -8.36 5.78 -15.66
N LEU A 175 -7.14 5.25 -15.60
CA LEU A 175 -6.70 4.21 -14.67
C LEU A 175 -5.93 4.79 -13.50
N VAL A 176 -5.01 5.73 -13.75
CA VAL A 176 -4.12 6.30 -12.72
C VAL A 176 -4.11 7.81 -12.82
N LYS A 177 -4.15 8.48 -11.66
CA LYS A 177 -3.95 9.93 -11.52
C LYS A 177 -2.68 10.22 -10.71
N ASP A 178 -2.84 10.60 -9.46
CA ASP A 178 -1.77 10.80 -8.47
C ASP A 178 -1.14 9.48 -7.93
N GLY A 179 -1.50 8.33 -8.52
CA GLY A 179 -1.07 7.01 -8.07
C GLY A 179 -1.67 6.54 -6.75
N SER A 180 -2.63 7.26 -6.16
CA SER A 180 -3.26 6.85 -4.90
C SER A 180 -4.21 5.66 -5.06
N GLN A 181 -4.79 5.47 -6.25
CA GLN A 181 -5.70 4.38 -6.55
C GLN A 181 -5.68 4.03 -8.05
N VAL A 182 -6.32 2.91 -8.39
CA VAL A 182 -6.64 2.50 -9.75
C VAL A 182 -8.14 2.69 -10.02
N PHE A 183 -8.47 3.53 -11.00
CA PHE A 183 -9.84 3.87 -11.36
C PHE A 183 -10.43 2.85 -12.34
N ASN A 184 -11.76 2.85 -12.47
CA ASN A 184 -12.49 2.12 -13.51
C ASN A 184 -12.25 0.60 -13.58
N LEU A 185 -12.06 -0.05 -12.42
CA LEU A 185 -11.99 -1.50 -12.32
C LEU A 185 -13.25 -2.09 -11.70
N HIS A 186 -13.93 -2.98 -12.42
CA HIS A 186 -14.95 -3.86 -11.85
C HIS A 186 -14.28 -4.92 -10.98
N LYS A 187 -14.74 -5.05 -9.74
CA LYS A 187 -14.17 -5.94 -8.72
C LYS A 187 -12.65 -5.86 -8.58
N ASP A 188 -12.01 -4.71 -8.81
CA ASP A 188 -10.53 -4.57 -8.84
C ASP A 188 -9.82 -5.48 -9.87
N ILE A 189 -10.55 -5.98 -10.88
CA ILE A 189 -10.04 -6.93 -11.88
C ILE A 189 -10.20 -6.36 -13.29
N PHE A 190 -11.44 -6.14 -13.74
CA PHE A 190 -11.72 -5.88 -15.15
C PHE A 190 -11.80 -4.39 -15.43
N TYR A 191 -11.02 -3.88 -16.37
CA TYR A 191 -11.12 -2.48 -16.79
C TYR A 191 -12.46 -2.24 -17.49
N ILE A 192 -13.32 -1.43 -16.89
CA ILE A 192 -14.72 -1.29 -17.27
C ILE A 192 -14.91 -0.87 -18.74
N PRO A 193 -14.19 0.14 -19.28
CA PRO A 193 -14.35 0.56 -20.67
C PRO A 193 -13.88 -0.47 -21.70
N ASN A 194 -12.93 -1.34 -21.32
CA ASN A 194 -12.48 -2.42 -22.17
C ASN A 194 -12.05 -3.65 -21.34
N PRO A 195 -12.97 -4.58 -21.03
CA PRO A 195 -12.68 -5.71 -20.14
C PRO A 195 -11.70 -6.76 -20.69
N THR A 196 -11.25 -6.63 -21.94
CA THR A 196 -10.11 -7.42 -22.46
C THR A 196 -8.78 -6.95 -21.88
N LEU A 197 -8.76 -5.85 -21.13
CA LEU A 197 -7.70 -5.47 -20.20
C LEU A 197 -8.14 -5.82 -18.77
N SER A 198 -7.34 -6.60 -18.06
CA SER A 198 -7.64 -7.00 -16.68
C SER A 198 -6.41 -6.93 -15.79
N PHE A 199 -6.64 -6.87 -14.48
CA PHE A 199 -5.64 -6.71 -13.45
C PHE A 199 -5.78 -7.83 -12.43
N VAL A 200 -4.64 -8.37 -12.00
CA VAL A 200 -4.57 -9.30 -10.87
C VAL A 200 -3.57 -8.72 -9.90
N GLY A 201 -3.97 -8.62 -8.63
CA GLY A 201 -3.07 -8.14 -7.58
C GLY A 201 -3.24 -6.68 -7.18
N ILE A 202 -4.42 -6.08 -7.37
CA ILE A 202 -4.70 -4.68 -6.97
C ILE A 202 -5.07 -4.53 -5.48
N PRO A 203 -5.90 -5.41 -4.87
CA PRO A 203 -6.26 -5.28 -3.46
C PRO A 203 -5.08 -5.43 -2.50
N PHE A 204 -5.13 -4.71 -1.37
CA PHE A 204 -4.15 -4.79 -0.29
C PHE A 204 -4.83 -4.86 1.09
N HIS A 205 -4.03 -5.10 2.14
CA HIS A 205 -4.51 -5.50 3.48
C HIS A 205 -5.28 -6.83 3.48
N ILE A 206 -4.78 -7.77 2.68
CA ILE A 206 -5.37 -9.08 2.38
C ILE A 206 -4.35 -10.19 2.59
N ALA A 207 -4.78 -11.46 2.56
CA ALA A 207 -3.90 -12.59 2.34
C ALA A 207 -3.60 -12.70 0.82
N THR A 208 -2.39 -12.28 0.44
CA THR A 208 -1.99 -11.99 -0.94
C THR A 208 -2.26 -13.12 -1.94
N PHE A 209 -1.60 -14.26 -1.79
CA PHE A 209 -1.68 -15.34 -2.80
C PHE A 209 -3.06 -15.95 -2.90
N SER A 210 -3.70 -16.18 -1.75
CA SER A 210 -5.03 -16.78 -1.68
C SER A 210 -6.11 -15.93 -2.35
N LEU A 211 -6.08 -14.60 -2.17
CA LEU A 211 -7.06 -13.74 -2.86
C LEU A 211 -6.80 -13.66 -4.36
N PHE A 212 -5.53 -13.51 -4.77
CA PHE A 212 -5.17 -13.35 -6.18
C PHE A 212 -5.43 -14.61 -7.01
N GLU A 213 -5.46 -15.78 -6.37
CA GLU A 213 -5.93 -17.02 -7.00
C GLU A 213 -7.40 -16.90 -7.45
N PHE A 214 -8.29 -16.36 -6.61
CA PHE A 214 -9.69 -16.16 -7.00
C PHE A 214 -9.86 -15.09 -8.09
N GLN A 215 -9.07 -14.02 -8.07
CA GLN A 215 -9.03 -13.07 -9.18
C GLN A 215 -8.59 -13.77 -10.48
N SER A 216 -7.62 -14.68 -10.40
CA SER A 216 -7.13 -15.45 -11.54
C SER A 216 -8.19 -16.41 -12.07
N TYR A 217 -8.97 -17.07 -11.20
CA TYR A 217 -10.13 -17.87 -11.61
C TYR A 217 -11.17 -17.03 -12.34
N ALA A 218 -11.42 -15.80 -11.89
CA ALA A 218 -12.36 -14.90 -12.54
C ALA A 218 -11.90 -14.53 -13.94
N VAL A 219 -10.65 -14.07 -14.09
CA VAL A 219 -10.08 -13.73 -15.39
C VAL A 219 -10.12 -14.93 -16.34
N ALA A 220 -9.67 -16.11 -15.88
CA ALA A 220 -9.66 -17.32 -16.69
C ALA A 220 -11.06 -17.71 -17.18
N ARG A 221 -12.06 -17.65 -16.30
CA ARG A 221 -13.44 -18.01 -16.68
C ARG A 221 -14.06 -16.99 -17.62
N VAL A 222 -13.87 -15.69 -17.39
CA VAL A 222 -14.38 -14.66 -18.31
C VAL A 222 -13.74 -14.80 -19.69
N TYR A 223 -12.41 -14.92 -19.76
CA TYR A 223 -11.70 -14.98 -21.04
C TYR A 223 -11.97 -16.28 -21.81
N SER A 224 -12.26 -17.40 -21.12
CA SER A 224 -12.69 -18.63 -21.78
C SER A 224 -14.19 -18.68 -22.12
N GLY A 225 -14.95 -17.61 -21.83
CA GLY A 225 -16.42 -17.59 -21.96
C GLY A 225 -17.16 -18.50 -20.98
N ALA A 226 -16.48 -18.93 -19.91
CA ALA A 226 -17.00 -19.76 -18.83
C ALA A 226 -17.65 -18.99 -17.68
N ALA A 227 -17.55 -17.66 -17.70
CA ALA A 227 -18.32 -16.71 -16.91
C ALA A 227 -18.58 -15.47 -17.77
N LYS A 228 -19.64 -14.73 -17.46
CA LYS A 228 -20.01 -13.50 -18.16
C LYS A 228 -19.85 -12.32 -17.22
N LEU A 229 -19.24 -11.25 -17.73
CA LEU A 229 -19.28 -9.97 -17.05
C LEU A 229 -20.71 -9.39 -17.15
N PRO A 230 -21.15 -8.64 -16.13
CA PRO A 230 -22.39 -7.88 -16.25
C PRO A 230 -22.22 -6.74 -17.26
N GLU A 231 -23.33 -6.12 -17.68
CA GLU A 231 -23.28 -4.96 -18.57
C GLU A 231 -22.47 -3.81 -17.96
N GLU A 232 -21.88 -2.97 -18.82
CA GLU A 232 -21.04 -1.83 -18.41
C GLU A 232 -21.74 -0.95 -17.35
N LYS A 233 -23.03 -0.69 -17.53
CA LYS A 233 -23.84 0.09 -16.58
C LYS A 233 -23.82 -0.50 -15.17
N ALA A 234 -23.88 -1.82 -15.04
CA ALA A 234 -23.85 -2.50 -13.75
C ALA A 234 -22.43 -2.51 -13.15
N MET A 235 -21.39 -2.69 -13.97
CA MET A 235 -20.01 -2.56 -13.52
C MET A 235 -19.70 -1.14 -12.99
N ARG A 236 -20.18 -0.10 -13.70
CA ARG A 236 -20.06 1.29 -13.25
C ARG A 236 -20.84 1.54 -11.96
N ALA A 237 -22.05 1.00 -11.83
CA ALA A 237 -22.84 1.12 -10.61
C ALA A 237 -22.11 0.53 -9.39
N GLU A 238 -21.51 -0.66 -9.52
CA GLU A 238 -20.67 -1.27 -8.48
C GLU A 238 -19.49 -0.35 -8.09
N TRP A 239 -18.80 0.20 -9.10
CA TRP A 239 -17.67 1.09 -8.87
C TRP A 239 -18.08 2.38 -8.14
N TYR A 240 -19.17 3.01 -8.56
CA TYR A 240 -19.69 4.23 -7.91
C TYR A 240 -20.21 3.96 -6.49
N GLU A 241 -20.88 2.83 -6.26
CA GLU A 241 -21.31 2.44 -4.92
C GLU A 241 -20.11 2.27 -3.98
N ARG A 242 -19.05 1.61 -4.47
CA ARG A 242 -17.81 1.47 -3.71
C ARG A 242 -17.16 2.83 -3.44
N ALA A 243 -17.10 3.72 -4.44
CA ALA A 243 -16.57 5.08 -4.28
C ALA A 243 -17.38 5.90 -3.28
N HIS A 244 -18.71 5.78 -3.29
CA HIS A 244 -19.58 6.43 -2.32
C HIS A 244 -19.35 5.91 -0.90
N ARG A 245 -19.26 4.58 -0.76
CA ARG A 245 -19.08 3.93 0.55
C ARG A 245 -17.71 4.18 1.15
N LYS A 246 -16.63 4.12 0.34
CA LYS A 246 -15.24 4.18 0.82
C LYS A 246 -14.57 5.54 0.66
N GLY A 247 -15.13 6.41 -0.17
CA GLY A 247 -14.40 7.56 -0.70
C GLY A 247 -13.37 7.13 -1.76
N LEU A 248 -12.80 8.12 -2.44
CA LEU A 248 -11.67 7.93 -3.35
C LEU A 248 -10.34 8.09 -2.60
N GLY A 249 -9.26 7.59 -3.21
CA GLY A 249 -7.89 7.72 -2.75
C GLY A 249 -7.31 6.42 -2.22
N ARG A 250 -6.26 6.53 -1.41
CA ARG A 250 -5.39 5.41 -1.02
C ARG A 250 -6.11 4.16 -0.56
N GLU A 251 -7.15 4.31 0.24
CA GLU A 251 -7.84 3.19 0.86
C GLU A 251 -8.84 2.49 -0.07
N PHE A 252 -9.03 2.95 -1.30
CA PHE A 252 -10.06 2.44 -2.21
C PHE A 252 -9.97 0.93 -2.43
N HIS A 253 -8.75 0.38 -2.57
CA HIS A 253 -8.51 -1.07 -2.75
C HIS A 253 -8.15 -1.83 -1.46
N ALA A 254 -8.20 -1.18 -0.29
CA ALA A 254 -8.01 -1.86 1.00
C ALA A 254 -9.21 -2.76 1.32
N LEU A 255 -9.02 -4.06 1.54
CA LEU A 255 -10.14 -4.94 1.94
C LEU A 255 -10.14 -5.25 3.45
N GLY A 256 -8.99 -5.44 4.08
CA GLY A 256 -8.98 -5.96 5.45
C GLY A 256 -9.56 -7.37 5.53
N SER A 257 -9.71 -7.94 6.72
CA SER A 257 -10.14 -9.34 6.86
C SER A 257 -11.59 -9.60 6.46
N GLU A 258 -12.51 -8.69 6.79
CA GLU A 258 -13.95 -8.91 6.58
C GLU A 258 -14.37 -8.69 5.12
N LEU A 259 -13.88 -7.62 4.49
CA LEU A 259 -14.20 -7.39 3.07
C LEU A 259 -13.45 -8.37 2.17
N GLU A 260 -12.29 -8.90 2.58
CA GLU A 260 -11.59 -9.97 1.87
C GLU A 260 -12.46 -11.22 1.71
N LEU A 261 -13.01 -11.73 2.82
CA LEU A 261 -13.88 -12.92 2.78
C LEU A 261 -15.14 -12.65 1.95
N THR A 262 -15.75 -11.48 2.11
CA THR A 262 -16.93 -11.07 1.34
C THR A 262 -16.62 -11.00 -0.16
N TYR A 263 -15.46 -10.44 -0.52
CA TYR A 263 -14.99 -10.31 -1.89
C TYR A 263 -14.74 -11.68 -2.54
N ILE A 264 -14.09 -12.61 -1.84
CA ILE A 264 -13.85 -13.97 -2.32
C ILE A 264 -15.18 -14.70 -2.53
N LYS A 265 -16.09 -14.62 -1.56
CA LYS A 265 -17.42 -15.25 -1.64
C LYS A 265 -18.22 -14.74 -2.84
N ASP A 266 -18.23 -13.44 -3.07
CA ASP A 266 -18.89 -12.81 -4.22
C ASP A 266 -18.31 -13.31 -5.56
N ILE A 267 -16.98 -13.38 -5.70
CA ILE A 267 -16.35 -13.98 -6.89
C ILE A 267 -16.74 -15.44 -7.04
N VAL A 268 -16.59 -16.27 -6.01
CA VAL A 268 -16.85 -17.71 -6.09
C VAL A 268 -18.31 -17.98 -6.44
N GLN A 269 -19.25 -17.25 -5.84
CA GLN A 269 -20.66 -17.35 -6.16
C GLN A 269 -20.93 -17.05 -7.64
N TRP A 270 -20.50 -15.87 -8.12
CA TRP A 270 -20.65 -15.48 -9.53
C TRP A 270 -20.08 -16.53 -10.49
N LEU A 271 -18.83 -16.96 -10.25
CA LEU A 271 -18.17 -17.91 -11.13
C LEU A 271 -18.86 -19.26 -11.14
N ASN A 272 -19.37 -19.74 -10.01
CA ASN A 272 -20.05 -21.03 -9.93
C ASN A 272 -21.46 -20.99 -10.54
N GLU A 273 -22.18 -19.89 -10.37
CA GLU A 273 -23.49 -19.68 -11.00
C GLU A 273 -23.38 -19.77 -12.53
N ASP A 274 -22.44 -19.03 -13.13
CA ASP A 274 -22.21 -19.08 -14.58
C ASP A 274 -21.58 -20.40 -15.04
N GLY A 275 -20.62 -20.92 -14.28
CA GLY A 275 -19.90 -22.15 -14.60
C GLY A 275 -20.81 -23.37 -14.68
N LYS A 276 -21.91 -23.39 -13.91
CA LYS A 276 -22.91 -24.48 -13.92
C LYS A 276 -23.56 -24.64 -15.30
N ALA A 277 -23.86 -23.56 -15.99
CA ALA A 277 -24.46 -23.59 -17.32
C ALA A 277 -23.55 -24.27 -18.37
N LEU A 278 -22.24 -24.24 -18.13
CA LEU A 278 -21.19 -24.74 -19.03
C LEU A 278 -20.46 -25.98 -18.48
N LYS A 279 -21.01 -26.61 -17.44
CA LYS A 279 -20.46 -27.81 -16.77
C LYS A 279 -18.99 -27.66 -16.35
N LYS A 280 -18.62 -26.48 -15.83
CA LYS A 280 -17.28 -26.21 -15.30
C LYS A 280 -17.14 -26.74 -13.87
N PRO A 281 -15.91 -27.09 -13.42
CA PRO A 281 -15.68 -27.50 -12.04
C PRO A 281 -16.17 -26.46 -11.04
N THR A 282 -16.68 -26.88 -9.88
CA THR A 282 -17.02 -25.95 -8.80
C THR A 282 -15.73 -25.39 -8.19
N ILE A 283 -15.66 -24.08 -7.99
CA ILE A 283 -14.62 -23.46 -7.16
C ILE A 283 -15.11 -23.51 -5.71
N THR A 284 -14.26 -23.96 -4.82
CA THR A 284 -14.52 -23.95 -3.37
C THR A 284 -13.83 -22.75 -2.74
N GLU A 285 -14.51 -22.10 -1.81
CA GLU A 285 -13.93 -21.04 -0.97
C GLU A 285 -12.88 -21.62 -0.01
N HIS A 286 -12.26 -20.75 0.80
CA HIS A 286 -11.42 -21.19 1.91
C HIS A 286 -12.21 -22.02 2.92
N ASP A 287 -11.55 -23.03 3.49
CA ASP A 287 -12.13 -23.85 4.56
C ASP A 287 -12.19 -23.11 5.91
N GLU A 288 -12.91 -23.69 6.87
CA GLU A 288 -13.08 -23.11 8.19
C GLU A 288 -11.74 -22.95 8.94
N GLU A 289 -10.78 -23.84 8.70
CA GLU A 289 -9.44 -23.76 9.30
C GLU A 289 -8.70 -22.50 8.84
N TRP A 290 -8.67 -22.25 7.53
CA TRP A 290 -8.07 -21.07 6.94
C TRP A 290 -8.75 -19.79 7.45
N ILE A 291 -10.09 -19.75 7.48
CA ILE A 291 -10.86 -18.60 7.97
C ILE A 291 -10.53 -18.32 9.45
N ASN A 292 -10.44 -19.36 10.27
CA ASN A 292 -10.07 -19.24 11.67
C ASN A 292 -8.65 -18.69 11.84
N ILE A 293 -7.67 -19.16 11.05
CA ILE A 293 -6.31 -18.62 11.08
C ILE A 293 -6.29 -17.16 10.64
N ARG A 294 -7.02 -16.82 9.56
CA ARG A 294 -7.07 -15.46 9.01
C ARG A 294 -7.67 -14.45 9.98
N ASN A 295 -8.72 -14.84 10.71
CA ASN A 295 -9.36 -14.02 11.74
C ASN A 295 -8.48 -13.85 13.00
N ASN A 296 -7.60 -14.82 13.27
CA ASN A 296 -6.67 -14.80 14.41
C ASN A 296 -5.24 -14.40 14.03
N SER A 297 -5.05 -13.74 12.88
CA SER A 297 -3.73 -13.43 12.33
C SER A 297 -2.86 -12.57 13.26
N LEU A 298 -3.46 -11.67 14.06
CA LEU A 298 -2.74 -10.91 15.08
C LEU A 298 -2.17 -11.81 16.18
N ALA A 299 -2.95 -12.76 16.69
CA ALA A 299 -2.48 -13.68 17.71
C ALA A 299 -1.36 -14.58 17.17
N ALA A 300 -1.51 -15.04 15.92
CA ALA A 300 -0.48 -15.79 15.21
C ALA A 300 0.81 -14.97 15.03
N LEU A 301 0.68 -13.67 14.69
CA LEU A 301 1.80 -12.75 14.55
C LEU A 301 2.50 -12.48 15.90
N LYS A 302 1.76 -12.20 16.98
CA LYS A 302 2.36 -12.05 18.33
C LYS A 302 3.18 -13.28 18.71
N LYS A 303 2.61 -14.47 18.49
CA LYS A 303 3.28 -15.74 18.77
C LYS A 303 4.54 -15.94 17.93
N SER A 304 4.48 -15.69 16.61
CA SER A 304 5.63 -15.89 15.72
C SER A 304 6.79 -14.94 16.02
N LEU A 305 6.49 -13.77 16.57
CA LEU A 305 7.47 -12.75 16.90
C LEU A 305 8.09 -12.93 18.30
N ASN A 306 7.76 -14.01 19.03
CA ASN A 306 8.16 -14.25 20.42
C ASN A 306 7.84 -13.06 21.34
N ILE A 307 6.74 -12.38 21.06
CA ILE A 307 6.24 -11.28 21.85
C ILE A 307 5.35 -11.91 22.94
N THR A 308 5.89 -12.08 24.15
CA THR A 308 5.10 -12.45 25.33
C THR A 308 4.48 -11.18 25.93
N ASP A 309 3.20 -11.27 26.33
CA ASP A 309 2.43 -10.18 26.95
C ASP A 309 3.12 -9.56 28.18
#